data_AF-K7NH32-F1
#
_entry.id   AF-K7NH32-F1
#
_cell.length_a   1.000
_cell.length_b   1.000
_cell.length_c   1.000
_cell.angle_alpha   90.00
_cell.angle_beta   90.00
_cell.angle_gamma   90.00
#
_symmetry.space_group_name_H-M   'P 1'
#
loop_
_entity.id
_entity.type
_entity.pdbx_description
1 polymer ?
#
loop_
_entity_poly.entity_id
_entity_poly.type
_entity_poly.pdbx_seq_one_letter_code
_entity_poly.pdbx_strand_id
1 'polypeptide(L)'
;HIISLSPGFSLSGLFKDKLVKQESSRFMSIQSAARIISKLEEIARVLKFSVKKSKNCKLELQDSKKGRKGHLCIDAEIFEVTPSLFMVELGK
;
A
#
# COMPACT_ATOMS: atom_id res chain seq x y z
N HIS A 1 -11.66 8.68 -8.19
CA HIS A 1 -10.39 9.19 -8.77
C HIS A 1 -9.41 8.04 -9.03
N ILE A 2 -9.64 7.20 -10.03
CA ILE A 2 -8.79 6.01 -10.29
C ILE A 2 -7.74 6.29 -11.37
N ILE A 3 -8.11 7.06 -12.41
CA ILE A 3 -7.24 7.38 -13.55
C ILE A 3 -6.01 8.19 -13.12
N SER A 4 -6.17 9.09 -12.14
CA SER A 4 -5.09 9.90 -11.57
C SER A 4 -3.99 9.07 -10.88
N LEU A 5 -4.30 7.82 -10.51
CA LEU A 5 -3.35 6.88 -9.91
C LEU A 5 -2.55 6.10 -10.97
N SER A 6 -2.79 6.34 -12.27
CA SER A 6 -1.98 5.74 -13.33
C SER A 6 -0.55 6.30 -13.29
N PRO A 7 0.49 5.45 -13.41
CA PRO A 7 1.87 5.92 -13.47
C PRO A 7 2.10 6.96 -14.56
N GLY A 8 1.39 6.86 -15.69
CA GLY A 8 1.48 7.82 -16.81
C GLY A 8 0.84 9.18 -16.52
N PHE A 9 0.02 9.30 -15.47
CA PHE A 9 -0.53 10.57 -14.99
C PHE A 9 0.38 11.25 -13.95
N SER A 10 1.41 10.55 -13.45
CA SER A 10 2.32 11.07 -12.45
C SER A 10 3.51 11.79 -13.09
N LEU A 11 3.66 13.08 -12.79
CA LEU A 11 4.83 13.87 -13.18
C LEU A 11 6.10 13.53 -12.38
N SER A 12 6.00 12.64 -11.39
CA SER A 12 7.15 12.22 -10.56
C SER A 12 8.32 11.67 -11.41
N GLY A 13 8.04 11.11 -12.59
CA GLY A 13 9.06 10.67 -13.54
C GLY A 13 10.03 11.77 -13.99
N LEU A 14 9.60 13.03 -14.05
CA LEU A 14 10.45 14.16 -14.46
C LEU A 14 11.53 14.51 -13.42
N PHE A 15 11.29 14.13 -12.17
CA PHE A 15 12.14 14.49 -11.03
C PHE A 15 12.73 13.26 -10.30
N LYS A 16 12.54 12.05 -10.86
CA LYS A 16 13.02 10.81 -10.24
C LYS A 16 14.51 10.64 -10.46
N ASP A 17 15.22 10.45 -9.36
CA ASP A 17 16.58 9.95 -9.39
C ASP A 17 16.58 8.54 -10.01
N LYS A 18 17.52 8.23 -10.91
CA LYS A 18 17.51 6.98 -11.71
C LYS A 18 17.60 5.72 -10.85
N LEU A 19 17.91 5.88 -9.56
CA LEU A 19 18.06 4.82 -8.57
C LEU A 19 16.77 4.53 -7.78
N VAL A 20 15.76 5.40 -7.82
CA VAL A 20 14.53 5.28 -7.03
C VAL A 20 13.36 4.88 -7.93
N LYS A 21 13.19 3.57 -8.09
CA LYS A 21 11.98 2.98 -8.65
C LYS A 21 10.86 3.08 -7.60
N GLN A 22 9.94 4.01 -7.81
CA GLN A 22 8.68 4.07 -7.07
C GLN A 22 7.75 2.99 -7.66
N GLU A 23 7.88 1.78 -7.15
CA GLU A 23 7.04 0.64 -7.53
C GLU A 23 5.85 0.59 -6.56
N SER A 24 4.67 0.99 -7.03
CA SER A 24 3.42 0.69 -6.35
C SER A 24 2.79 -0.55 -7.00
N SER A 25 2.30 -1.46 -6.17
CA SER A 25 1.56 -2.65 -6.61
C SER A 25 0.08 -2.43 -6.36
N ARG A 26 -0.77 -2.86 -7.30
CA ARG A 26 -2.22 -2.75 -7.19
C ARG A 26 -2.91 -4.06 -7.49
N PHE A 27 -3.98 -4.32 -6.77
CA PHE A 27 -4.87 -5.43 -7.04
C PHE A 27 -6.32 -5.09 -6.66
N MET A 28 -7.26 -5.89 -7.19
CA MET A 28 -8.69 -5.74 -6.95
C MET A 28 -9.20 -6.84 -6.02
N SER A 29 -10.19 -6.53 -5.19
CA SER A 29 -10.82 -7.47 -4.27
C SER A 29 -12.31 -7.20 -4.15
N ILE A 30 -13.11 -8.27 -4.14
CA ILE A 30 -14.56 -8.22 -3.87
C ILE A 30 -14.88 -8.35 -2.37
N GLN A 31 -13.87 -8.54 -1.54
CA GLN A 31 -14.04 -8.63 -0.09
C GLN A 31 -14.23 -7.24 0.51
N SER A 32 -14.99 -7.13 1.61
CA SER A 32 -15.18 -5.86 2.30
C SER A 32 -13.85 -5.25 2.75
N ALA A 33 -13.78 -3.92 2.80
CA ALA A 33 -12.60 -3.20 3.28
C ALA A 33 -12.12 -3.70 4.66
N ALA A 34 -13.05 -3.97 5.58
CA ALA A 34 -12.74 -4.53 6.90
C ALA A 34 -12.01 -5.89 6.80
N ARG A 35 -12.46 -6.78 5.91
CA ARG A 35 -11.85 -8.11 5.72
C ARG A 35 -10.48 -8.03 5.06
N ILE A 36 -10.31 -7.10 4.13
CA ILE A 36 -8.99 -6.80 3.52
C ILE A 36 -8.03 -6.30 4.60
N ILE A 37 -8.44 -5.32 5.41
CA ILE A 37 -7.64 -4.76 6.52
C ILE A 37 -7.23 -5.87 7.50
N SER A 38 -8.19 -6.69 7.96
CA SER A 38 -7.90 -7.79 8.87
C SER A 38 -6.91 -8.79 8.27
N LYS A 39 -6.99 -9.07 6.95
CA LYS A 39 -6.05 -9.97 6.30
C LYS A 39 -4.64 -9.36 6.20
N LEU A 40 -4.54 -8.06 5.92
CA LEU A 40 -3.25 -7.36 5.93
C LEU A 40 -2.60 -7.36 7.32
N GLU A 41 -3.38 -7.17 8.38
CA GLU A 41 -2.89 -7.25 9.77
C GLU A 41 -2.40 -8.65 10.14
N GLU A 42 -3.12 -9.69 9.71
CA GLU A 42 -2.71 -11.08 9.93
C GLU A 42 -1.35 -11.35 9.28
N ILE A 43 -1.18 -10.90 8.03
CA ILE A 43 0.08 -11.04 7.28
C ILE A 43 1.19 -10.23 7.96
N ALA A 44 0.91 -8.99 8.37
CA ALA A 44 1.85 -8.13 9.08
C ALA A 44 2.43 -8.84 10.32
N ARG A 45 1.56 -9.48 11.12
CA ARG A 45 1.96 -10.23 12.30
C ARG A 45 2.86 -11.42 11.96
N VAL A 46 2.51 -12.19 10.94
CA VAL A 46 3.31 -13.34 10.47
C VAL A 46 4.71 -12.87 10.03
N LEU A 47 4.77 -11.73 9.34
CA LEU A 47 6.01 -11.15 8.84
C LEU A 47 6.75 -10.27 9.87
N LYS A 48 6.22 -10.11 11.09
CA LYS A 48 6.79 -9.27 12.18
C LYS A 48 6.89 -7.78 11.84
N PHE A 49 5.91 -7.27 11.09
CA PHE A 49 5.71 -5.84 10.87
C PHE A 49 4.84 -5.27 12.00
N SER A 50 5.17 -4.06 12.45
CA SER A 50 4.23 -3.23 13.21
C SER A 50 3.22 -2.62 12.25
N VAL A 51 1.97 -2.49 12.70
CA VAL A 51 0.88 -1.90 11.91
C VAL A 51 0.41 -0.64 12.60
N LYS A 52 0.36 0.46 11.85
CA LYS A 52 -0.25 1.71 12.27
C LYS A 52 -1.43 2.02 11.37
N LYS A 53 -2.60 2.20 11.98
CA LYS A 53 -3.83 2.55 11.27
C LYS A 53 -3.95 4.06 11.21
N SER A 54 -4.14 4.59 10.00
CA SER A 54 -4.45 5.99 9.77
C SER A 54 -5.93 6.16 9.45
N LYS A 55 -6.41 7.41 9.46
CA LYS A 55 -7.76 7.72 8.99
C LYS A 55 -7.88 7.32 7.50
N ASN A 56 -9.10 7.02 7.04
CA ASN A 56 -9.42 6.75 5.64
C ASN A 56 -8.90 5.41 5.08
N CYS A 57 -8.96 4.31 5.84
CA CYS A 57 -8.60 2.97 5.34
C CYS A 57 -7.15 2.84 4.85
N LYS A 58 -6.24 3.65 5.42
CA LYS A 58 -4.79 3.58 5.18
C LYS A 58 -4.10 2.84 6.33
N LEU A 59 -3.16 1.97 5.96
CA LEU A 59 -2.32 1.19 6.86
C LEU A 59 -0.85 1.48 6.56
N GLU A 60 -0.04 1.69 7.59
CA GLU A 60 1.41 1.75 7.49
C GLU A 60 1.97 0.48 8.16
N LEU A 61 2.68 -0.33 7.39
CA LEU A 61 3.35 -1.55 7.86
C LEU A 61 4.86 -1.29 7.93
N GLN A 62 5.45 -1.35 9.11
CA GLN A 62 6.88 -1.13 9.28
C GLN A 62 7.58 -2.36 9.85
N ASP A 63 8.68 -2.77 9.25
CA ASP A 63 9.48 -3.88 9.78
C ASP A 63 10.05 -3.51 11.16
N SER A 64 9.84 -4.39 12.13
CA SER A 64 10.38 -4.25 13.48
C SER A 64 11.91 -4.34 13.52
N LYS A 65 12.54 -4.92 12.50
CA LYS A 65 14.00 -5.06 12.42
C LYS A 65 14.59 -4.25 11.26
N LYS A 66 15.81 -3.76 11.46
CA LYS A 66 16.57 -3.10 10.40
C LYS A 66 17.19 -4.15 9.48
N GLY A 67 16.77 -4.17 8.21
CA GLY A 67 17.39 -4.99 7.18
C GLY A 67 18.68 -4.37 6.62
N ARG A 68 19.27 -5.01 5.60
CA ARG A 68 20.51 -4.55 4.94
C ARG A 68 20.41 -3.11 4.39
N LYS A 69 19.20 -2.68 3.99
CA LYS A 69 18.92 -1.36 3.43
C LYS A 69 18.15 -0.44 4.39
N GLY A 70 18.11 -0.74 5.70
CA GLY A 70 17.31 0.00 6.67
C GLY A 70 15.99 -0.67 7.01
N HIS A 71 15.07 0.10 7.61
CA HIS A 71 13.71 -0.37 7.87
C HIS A 71 12.90 -0.36 6.57
N LEU A 72 12.13 -1.43 6.35
CA LEU A 72 11.15 -1.47 5.28
C LEU A 72 9.84 -0.89 5.81
N CYS A 73 9.31 0.13 5.13
CA CYS A 73 7.97 0.66 5.36
C CYS A 73 7.13 0.33 4.12
N ILE A 74 5.89 -0.10 4.33
CA ILE A 74 4.93 -0.38 3.26
C ILE A 74 3.65 0.36 3.63
N ASP A 75 3.17 1.19 2.71
CA ASP A 75 1.87 1.84 2.83
C ASP A 75 0.84 1.00 2.07
N ALA A 76 -0.31 0.73 2.69
CA ALA A 76 -1.45 0.12 2.03
C ALA A 76 -2.67 1.04 2.13
N GLU A 77 -3.29 1.34 0.99
CA GLU A 77 -4.50 2.15 0.93
C GLU A 77 -5.59 1.41 0.17
N ILE A 78 -6.81 1.49 0.69
CA ILE A 78 -7.97 0.76 0.17
C ILE A 78 -8.99 1.78 -0.34
N PHE A 79 -9.32 1.66 -1.62
CA PHE A 79 -10.29 2.52 -2.29
C PHE A 79 -11.52 1.70 -2.68
N GLU A 80 -12.69 2.19 -2.33
CA GLU A 80 -13.94 1.67 -2.89
C GLU A 80 -14.07 2.15 -4.34
N VAL A 81 -14.11 1.20 -5.29
CA VAL A 81 -14.31 1.49 -6.71
C VAL A 81 -15.79 1.37 -7.07
N THR A 82 -16.46 0.38 -6.48
CA THR A 82 -17.91 0.20 -6.47
C THR A 82 -18.32 -0.43 -5.13
N PRO A 83 -19.61 -0.45 -4.75
CA PRO A 83 -20.05 -1.02 -3.46
C PRO A 83 -19.61 -2.46 -3.17
N SER A 84 -19.25 -3.23 -4.20
CA SER A 84 -18.81 -4.62 -4.10
C SER A 84 -17.37 -4.86 -4.58
N LEU A 85 -16.63 -3.79 -4.91
CA LEU A 85 -15.30 -3.90 -5.50
C LEU A 85 -14.37 -2.83 -4.93
N PHE A 86 -13.28 -3.30 -4.34
CA PHE A 86 -12.25 -2.50 -3.70
C PHE A 86 -10.93 -2.66 -4.44
N MET A 87 -10.20 -1.56 -4.60
CA MET A 87 -8.83 -1.54 -5.08
C MET A 87 -7.91 -1.38 -3.87
N VAL A 88 -6.84 -2.17 -3.83
CA VAL A 88 -5.77 -2.05 -2.83
C VAL A 88 -4.51 -1.60 -3.54
N GLU A 89 -3.94 -0.49 -3.08
CA GLU A 89 -2.64 0.01 -3.53
C GLU A 89 -1.61 -0.18 -2.43
N LEU A 90 -0.45 -0.73 -2.79
CA LEU A 90 0.69 -0.97 -1.92
C LEU A 90 1.87 -0.11 -2.41
N GLY A 91 2.39 0.75 -1.54
CA GLY A 91 3.58 1.56 -1.77
C GLY A 91 4.72 1.14 -0.84
N LYS A 92 5.97 1.40 -1.25
CA LYS A 92 7.20 1.14 -0.49
C LYS A 92 7.99 2.43 -0.30
#